data_AF-A0A1Y5PDF4-F1
#
_entry.id   AF-A0A1Y5PDF4-F1
#
_cell.length_a   1.000
_cell.length_b   1.000
_cell.length_c   1.000
_cell.angle_alpha   90.00
_cell.angle_beta   90.00
_cell.angle_gamma   90.00
#
_symmetry.space_group_name_H-M   'P 1'
#
loop_
_entity.id
_entity.type
_entity.pdbx_description
1 polymer ?
#
loop_
_entity_poly.entity_id
_entity_poly.type
_entity_poly.pdbx_seq_one_letter_code
_entity_poly.pdbx_strand_id
1 'polypeptide(L)'
;MNKHVDVTATGVRGATSSGGAHGKRRRQNPDPAQKATIASDACAVLLLVVSLCLPWNIVFGLGVPASSWALYALVWVAVLLAAAAIVVSRLGAAEPLRAALDAANTGRLRLLFTAPLLLVVGGFVVFTVVQTLRQAGTGTVSPGIGPGALFALAGAVLGAQPTRGWPAVDHPGWRAWTRRIALGAMVLAVWSTLFNIYWRTEYMWDAESLHKSDAAVVVLTLLNAGVALTAVLIGCNWIRRDSAASRLALLALGASSLAASLIVWSSDVGREIDAFHGIAESTSTAAVGYEGYLAWVLAAAVCGVVSLSAVTSTVPADRQVLGAAMRTVLALISFWCLASVVLRTADFAIAASLDLPHSLYDTAMLVGFDVVTGAAALWLRANLSKPRASARVLIGVSAALVGFAIGRVVIGVAMALRVFYVDGGPGYNPVYGNTLAQQITSTFDVVICGVALCVLLGAVAVSPLGALLRTRRVPPSASPVTSEVPVHTAAPAGNAPTIFRAASAASDPVPESAAARAQRVLADSTQRFGAGTTYTGPQHGDPETNGSSK
;
A
#
# COMPACT_ATOMS: atom_id res chain seq x y z
N MET A 1 15.69 27.45 67.61
CA MET A 1 14.24 27.72 67.50
C MET A 1 14.05 29.24 67.50
N ASN A 2 13.39 29.76 66.45
CA ASN A 2 12.99 31.16 66.19
C ASN A 2 14.05 32.28 66.10
N LYS A 3 14.12 32.97 64.94
CA LYS A 3 13.51 34.31 64.72
C LYS A 3 13.75 34.87 63.30
N HIS A 4 12.73 35.60 62.85
CA HIS A 4 12.61 36.47 61.67
C HIS A 4 13.73 37.53 61.49
N VAL A 5 13.90 38.07 60.28
CA VAL A 5 13.46 39.44 59.85
C VAL A 5 13.97 39.78 58.44
N ASP A 6 13.10 40.48 57.69
CA ASP A 6 13.22 41.12 56.38
C ASP A 6 14.43 42.08 56.19
N VAL A 7 14.71 42.50 54.95
CA VAL A 7 14.66 43.91 54.49
C VAL A 7 15.03 44.01 52.99
N THR A 8 14.25 44.84 52.29
CA THR A 8 14.20 45.23 50.88
C THR A 8 15.15 46.36 50.43
N ALA A 9 15.32 46.46 49.09
CA ALA A 9 15.59 47.66 48.25
C ALA A 9 17.05 48.19 48.23
N THR A 10 17.71 48.58 47.13
CA THR A 10 17.44 49.39 45.92
C THR A 10 18.62 49.11 44.95
N GLY A 11 18.59 49.11 43.61
CA GLY A 11 18.17 50.13 42.64
C GLY A 11 19.39 50.70 41.89
N VAL A 12 19.70 50.25 40.66
CA VAL A 12 20.45 51.04 39.66
C VAL A 12 19.90 50.76 38.25
N ARG A 13 19.45 51.83 37.60
CA ARG A 13 19.02 51.93 36.20
C ARG A 13 20.21 51.91 35.25
N GLY A 14 19.98 51.38 34.04
CA GLY A 14 20.39 52.07 32.81
C GLY A 14 21.49 51.41 31.97
N ALA A 15 21.10 50.64 30.96
CA ALA A 15 21.72 50.65 29.63
C ALA A 15 20.80 49.91 28.64
N THR A 16 19.90 50.66 28.00
CA THR A 16 19.22 50.25 26.78
C THR A 16 20.23 50.28 25.63
N SER A 17 20.62 49.12 25.09
CA SER A 17 21.16 49.03 23.73
C SER A 17 20.06 48.54 22.80
N SER A 18 19.39 49.49 22.16
CA SER A 18 18.54 49.26 20.99
C SER A 18 19.43 48.84 19.82
N GLY A 19 19.83 47.57 19.78
CA GLY A 19 20.42 46.94 18.62
C GLY A 19 19.32 46.30 17.80
N GLY A 20 18.78 47.05 16.83
CA GLY A 20 17.80 46.56 15.87
C GLY A 20 18.35 45.38 15.09
N ALA A 21 18.11 44.17 15.58
CA ALA A 21 18.26 42.95 14.81
C ALA A 21 17.10 42.91 13.82
N HIS A 22 17.28 43.54 12.65
CA HIS A 22 16.63 43.07 11.43
C HIS A 22 17.14 41.65 11.16
N GLY A 23 16.55 40.69 11.89
CA GLY A 23 16.63 39.29 11.61
C GLY A 23 16.05 39.08 10.22
N LYS A 24 16.92 39.04 9.21
CA LYS A 24 16.62 38.39 7.94
C LYS A 24 15.95 37.08 8.30
N ARG A 25 14.64 36.98 8.05
CA ARG A 25 13.87 35.73 8.05
C ARG A 25 14.61 34.79 7.12
N ARG A 26 15.57 34.05 7.66
CA ARG A 26 16.18 32.90 7.00
C ARG A 26 14.97 32.05 6.68
N ARG A 27 14.60 31.93 5.39
CA ARG A 27 13.63 30.95 4.92
C ARG A 27 14.19 29.60 5.33
N GLN A 28 13.92 29.19 6.57
CA GLN A 28 14.20 27.85 7.05
C GLN A 28 13.40 26.94 6.13
N ASN A 29 14.10 26.05 5.43
CA ASN A 29 13.42 25.00 4.69
C ASN A 29 12.42 24.33 5.65
N PRO A 30 11.15 24.13 5.25
CA PRO A 30 10.16 23.54 6.13
C PRO A 30 10.67 22.19 6.62
N ASP A 31 10.52 21.94 7.92
CA ASP A 31 10.89 20.68 8.57
C ASP A 31 10.27 19.50 7.77
N PRO A 32 11.06 18.47 7.40
CA PRO A 32 10.54 17.29 6.71
C PRO A 32 9.30 16.66 7.39
N ALA A 33 9.19 16.71 8.72
CA ALA A 33 7.99 16.23 9.43
C ALA A 33 6.76 17.11 9.16
N GLN A 34 6.95 18.42 9.05
CA GLN A 34 5.88 19.35 8.71
C GLN A 34 5.36 19.08 7.29
N LYS A 35 6.26 18.86 6.32
CA LYS A 35 5.90 18.52 4.93
C LYS A 35 5.12 17.21 4.85
N ALA A 36 5.60 16.17 5.54
CA ALA A 36 4.92 14.87 5.57
C ALA A 36 3.52 14.97 6.21
N THR A 37 3.38 15.74 7.28
CA THR A 37 2.08 15.97 7.90
C THR A 37 1.16 16.75 6.96
N ILE A 38 1.66 17.77 6.23
CA ILE A 38 0.86 18.53 5.25
C ILE A 38 0.37 17.62 4.12
N ALA A 39 1.25 16.80 3.56
CA ALA A 39 0.87 15.85 2.52
C ALA A 39 -0.19 14.85 3.01
N SER A 40 -0.03 14.34 4.24
CA SER A 40 -0.98 13.45 4.90
C SER A 40 -2.35 14.11 5.10
N ASP A 41 -2.37 15.34 5.63
CA ASP A 41 -3.62 16.08 5.89
C ASP A 41 -4.31 16.46 4.57
N ALA A 42 -3.55 16.88 3.55
CA ALA A 42 -4.08 17.16 2.21
C ALA A 42 -4.68 15.91 1.56
N CYS A 43 -3.99 14.76 1.68
CA CYS A 43 -4.50 13.46 1.23
C CYS A 43 -5.79 13.09 1.97
N ALA A 44 -5.84 13.26 3.30
CA ALA A 44 -7.04 13.00 4.09
C ALA A 44 -8.22 13.86 3.63
N VAL A 45 -8.03 15.17 3.45
CA VAL A 45 -9.08 16.07 2.94
C VAL A 45 -9.52 15.68 1.53
N LEU A 46 -8.58 15.34 0.64
CA LEU A 46 -8.92 14.90 -0.71
C LEU A 46 -9.80 13.65 -0.69
N LEU A 47 -9.43 12.64 0.11
CA LEU A 47 -10.22 11.41 0.25
C LEU A 47 -11.62 11.70 0.81
N LEU A 48 -11.73 12.60 1.79
CA LEU A 48 -13.01 13.04 2.35
C LEU A 48 -13.88 13.75 1.30
N VAL A 49 -13.32 14.66 0.49
CA VAL A 49 -14.06 15.36 -0.57
C VAL A 49 -14.52 14.38 -1.66
N VAL A 50 -13.62 13.51 -2.09
CA VAL A 50 -13.93 12.48 -3.09
C VAL A 50 -15.04 11.55 -2.58
N SER A 51 -15.06 11.22 -1.28
CA SER A 51 -16.10 10.35 -0.70
C SER A 51 -17.54 10.88 -0.88
N LEU A 52 -17.72 12.20 -0.94
CA LEU A 52 -19.04 12.82 -1.17
C LEU A 52 -19.53 12.69 -2.62
N CYS A 53 -18.59 12.46 -3.54
CA CYS A 53 -18.85 12.38 -4.98
C CYS A 53 -19.06 10.93 -5.46
N LEU A 54 -19.24 9.98 -4.55
CA LEU A 54 -19.25 8.56 -4.84
C LEU A 54 -20.48 7.85 -4.24
N PRO A 55 -20.89 6.70 -4.80
CA PRO A 55 -21.89 5.85 -4.17
C PRO A 55 -21.34 5.29 -2.85
N TRP A 56 -22.12 5.41 -1.78
CA TRP A 56 -21.75 4.88 -0.46
C TRP A 56 -22.19 3.43 -0.28
N ASN A 57 -23.25 3.05 -0.99
CA ASN A 57 -23.72 1.69 -1.24
C ASN A 57 -24.69 1.73 -2.44
N ILE A 58 -25.41 0.65 -2.75
CA ILE A 58 -26.35 0.66 -3.89
C ILE A 58 -27.72 1.27 -3.63
N VAL A 59 -28.01 1.67 -2.40
CA VAL A 59 -29.27 2.31 -2.03
C VAL A 59 -29.11 3.79 -1.68
N PHE A 60 -27.87 4.28 -1.55
CA PHE A 60 -27.56 5.63 -1.15
C PHE A 60 -26.21 6.12 -1.67
N GLY A 61 -26.19 7.34 -2.19
CA GLY A 61 -25.00 8.06 -2.61
C GLY A 61 -25.17 8.70 -3.99
N LEU A 62 -24.15 9.41 -4.45
CA LEU A 62 -24.22 10.14 -5.71
C LEU A 62 -24.42 9.16 -6.87
N GLY A 63 -25.39 9.43 -7.75
CA GLY A 63 -25.78 8.52 -8.84
C GLY A 63 -26.77 7.42 -8.45
N VAL A 64 -27.19 7.36 -7.17
CA VAL A 64 -28.17 6.37 -6.68
C VAL A 64 -29.57 7.00 -6.62
N PRO A 65 -30.56 6.50 -7.39
CA PRO A 65 -31.92 7.03 -7.37
C PRO A 65 -32.59 6.98 -5.99
N ALA A 66 -33.51 7.91 -5.74
CA ALA A 66 -34.27 8.00 -4.48
C ALA A 66 -33.43 8.06 -3.19
N SER A 67 -32.17 8.49 -3.28
CA SER A 67 -31.31 8.70 -2.11
C SER A 67 -31.91 9.71 -1.13
N SER A 68 -31.94 9.35 0.16
CA SER A 68 -32.49 10.21 1.23
C SER A 68 -31.67 11.49 1.42
N TRP A 69 -32.33 12.64 1.31
CA TRP A 69 -31.71 13.96 1.54
C TRP A 69 -31.24 14.12 3.00
N ALA A 70 -31.95 13.52 3.96
CA ALA A 70 -31.57 13.58 5.36
C ALA A 70 -30.28 12.79 5.61
N LEU A 71 -30.11 11.65 4.95
CA LEU A 71 -28.88 10.86 5.03
C LEU A 71 -27.71 11.57 4.33
N TYR A 72 -27.96 12.28 3.22
CA TYR A 72 -26.98 13.18 2.64
C TYR A 72 -26.54 14.27 3.61
N ALA A 73 -27.48 14.98 4.24
CA ALA A 73 -27.16 16.01 5.21
C ALA A 73 -26.30 15.46 6.36
N LEU A 74 -26.65 14.28 6.89
CA LEU A 74 -25.86 13.60 7.93
C LEU A 74 -24.42 13.29 7.46
N VAL A 75 -24.27 12.70 6.28
CA VAL A 75 -22.94 12.37 5.70
C VAL A 75 -22.13 13.64 5.47
N TRP A 76 -22.72 14.67 4.88
CA TRP A 76 -22.07 15.95 4.63
C TRP A 76 -21.62 16.61 5.93
N VAL A 77 -22.48 16.69 6.93
CA VAL A 77 -22.12 17.26 8.24
C VAL A 77 -20.97 16.46 8.87
N ALA A 78 -21.03 15.13 8.85
CA ALA A 78 -19.97 14.29 9.40
C ALA A 78 -18.62 14.46 8.66
N VAL A 79 -18.65 14.56 7.33
CA VAL A 79 -17.45 14.83 6.52
C VAL A 79 -16.89 16.24 6.77
N LEU A 80 -17.76 17.25 6.87
CA LEU A 80 -17.37 18.63 7.17
C LEU A 80 -16.76 18.74 8.57
N LEU A 81 -17.29 18.03 9.57
CA LEU A 81 -16.70 17.97 10.90
C LEU A 81 -15.30 17.36 10.89
N ALA A 82 -15.11 16.24 10.17
CA ALA A 82 -13.80 15.61 10.02
C ALA A 82 -12.79 16.53 9.29
N ALA A 83 -13.21 17.20 8.21
CA ALA A 83 -12.39 18.16 7.49
C ALA A 83 -12.06 19.40 8.33
N ALA A 84 -13.04 19.93 9.08
CA ALA A 84 -12.87 21.06 9.98
C ALA A 84 -11.85 20.73 11.07
N ALA A 85 -11.83 19.50 11.59
CA ALA A 85 -10.82 19.07 12.57
C ALA A 85 -9.38 19.24 12.05
N ILE A 86 -9.17 18.87 10.78
CA ILE A 86 -7.88 19.03 10.10
C ILE A 86 -7.56 20.52 9.93
N VAL A 87 -8.52 21.32 9.43
CA VAL A 87 -8.33 22.75 9.19
C VAL A 87 -8.07 23.53 10.49
N VAL A 88 -8.85 23.30 11.55
CA VAL A 88 -8.69 23.95 12.86
C VAL A 88 -7.33 23.60 13.47
N SER A 89 -6.90 22.34 13.38
CA SER A 89 -5.57 21.94 13.83
C SER A 89 -4.42 22.57 13.04
N ARG A 90 -4.69 23.16 11.86
CA ARG A 90 -3.73 23.91 11.04
C ARG A 90 -3.80 25.41 11.26
N LEU A 91 -5.01 25.97 11.39
CA LEU A 91 -5.26 27.38 11.68
C LEU A 91 -4.81 27.78 13.09
N GLY A 92 -4.71 26.82 14.02
CA GLY A 92 -4.01 26.98 15.30
C GLY A 92 -2.51 27.30 15.20
N ALA A 93 -2.00 27.68 14.03
CA ALA A 93 -0.68 28.28 13.85
C ALA A 93 -0.62 29.78 14.22
N ALA A 94 -1.76 30.43 14.54
CA ALA A 94 -1.75 31.69 15.26
C ALA A 94 -1.38 31.45 16.74
N GLU A 95 -0.33 32.12 17.21
CA GLU A 95 0.35 31.88 18.50
C GLU A 95 -0.53 31.59 19.74
N PRO A 96 -1.65 32.31 19.98
CA PRO A 96 -2.42 32.13 21.22
C PRO A 96 -3.19 30.81 21.30
N LEU A 97 -3.68 30.27 20.18
CA LEU A 97 -4.42 28.99 20.18
C LEU A 97 -3.47 27.78 20.25
N ARG A 98 -2.25 27.93 19.72
CA ARG A 98 -1.18 26.93 19.76
C ARG A 98 -0.67 26.68 21.18
N ALA A 99 -0.62 27.73 22.00
CA ALA A 99 -0.25 27.63 23.41
C ALA A 99 -1.32 26.93 24.25
N ALA A 100 -2.60 27.02 23.85
CA ALA A 100 -3.73 26.38 24.53
C ALA A 100 -3.93 24.90 24.10
N LEU A 101 -3.56 24.54 22.86
CA LEU A 101 -3.72 23.18 22.32
C LEU A 101 -2.38 22.43 22.28
N ASP A 102 -2.10 21.68 23.35
CA ASP A 102 -1.01 20.69 23.36
C ASP A 102 -1.21 19.60 22.26
N ALA A 103 -0.15 18.91 21.85
CA ALA A 103 -0.17 17.86 20.83
C ALA A 103 -1.16 16.73 21.17
N ALA A 104 -1.28 16.39 22.46
CA ALA A 104 -2.25 15.43 22.95
C ALA A 104 -3.71 15.92 22.78
N ASN A 105 -3.97 17.20 23.04
CA ASN A 105 -5.29 17.81 22.89
C ASN A 105 -5.68 17.97 21.43
N THR A 106 -4.71 18.25 20.55
CA THR A 106 -4.92 18.29 19.10
C THR A 106 -5.31 16.92 18.53
N GLY A 107 -4.64 15.84 18.99
CA GLY A 107 -5.00 14.47 18.60
C GLY A 107 -6.40 14.06 19.08
N ARG A 108 -6.77 14.44 20.32
CA ARG A 108 -8.12 14.19 20.86
C ARG A 108 -9.19 14.97 20.11
N LEU A 109 -8.93 16.24 19.77
CA LEU A 109 -9.84 17.07 18.97
C LEU A 109 -10.08 16.45 17.59
N ARG A 110 -9.00 16.06 16.90
CA ARG A 110 -9.07 15.39 15.59
C ARG A 110 -9.91 14.11 15.67
N LEU A 111 -9.69 13.28 16.68
CA LEU A 111 -10.47 12.06 16.89
C LEU A 111 -11.95 12.37 17.20
N LEU A 112 -12.23 13.33 18.08
CA LEU A 112 -13.58 13.70 18.50
C LEU A 112 -14.43 14.19 17.32
N PHE A 113 -13.88 15.07 16.49
CA PHE A 113 -14.57 15.62 15.32
C PHE A 113 -14.67 14.62 14.16
N THR A 114 -13.81 13.60 14.14
CA THR A 114 -13.87 12.53 13.14
C THR A 114 -14.78 11.37 13.56
N ALA A 115 -15.01 11.19 14.87
CA ALA A 115 -15.85 10.13 15.40
C ALA A 115 -17.26 10.06 14.78
N PRO A 116 -17.98 11.17 14.52
CA PRO A 116 -19.26 11.14 13.82
C PRO A 116 -19.19 10.45 12.46
N LEU A 117 -18.14 10.72 11.68
CA LEU A 117 -17.97 10.10 10.36
C LEU A 117 -17.68 8.59 10.47
N LEU A 118 -16.86 8.19 11.44
CA LEU A 118 -16.61 6.77 11.71
C LEU A 118 -17.88 6.04 12.17
N LEU A 119 -18.74 6.71 12.95
CA LEU A 119 -20.04 6.17 13.34
C LEU A 119 -20.99 6.04 12.15
N VAL A 120 -21.01 7.01 11.24
CA VAL A 120 -21.79 6.91 10.00
C VAL A 120 -21.32 5.73 9.16
N VAL A 121 -20.02 5.58 8.91
CA VAL A 121 -19.45 4.42 8.20
C VAL A 121 -19.81 3.10 8.91
N GLY A 122 -19.67 3.05 10.24
CA GLY A 122 -20.10 1.89 11.04
C GLY A 122 -21.59 1.59 10.90
N GLY A 123 -22.44 2.62 10.82
CA GLY A 123 -23.86 2.51 10.55
C GLY A 123 -24.16 1.89 9.19
N PHE A 124 -23.42 2.24 8.14
CA PHE A 124 -23.53 1.58 6.81
C PHE A 124 -23.13 0.11 6.86
N VAL A 125 -22.10 -0.25 7.64
CA VAL A 125 -21.70 -1.66 7.85
C VAL A 125 -22.79 -2.43 8.57
N VAL A 126 -23.31 -1.90 9.68
CA VAL A 126 -24.41 -2.54 10.42
C VAL A 126 -25.67 -2.66 9.55
N PHE A 127 -26.01 -1.60 8.82
CA PHE A 127 -27.13 -1.62 7.88
C PHE A 127 -26.96 -2.71 6.82
N THR A 128 -25.75 -2.84 6.25
CA THR A 128 -25.42 -3.89 5.28
C THR A 128 -25.65 -5.25 5.91
N VAL A 129 -24.99 -5.56 7.02
CA VAL A 129 -25.13 -6.85 7.72
C VAL A 129 -26.60 -7.17 8.07
N VAL A 130 -27.35 -6.20 8.59
CA VAL A 130 -28.76 -6.41 8.94
C VAL A 130 -29.62 -6.69 7.71
N GLN A 131 -29.43 -5.93 6.63
CA GLN A 131 -30.19 -6.17 5.40
C GLN A 131 -29.83 -7.50 4.78
N THR A 132 -28.55 -7.84 4.76
CA THR A 132 -28.03 -9.13 4.34
C THR A 132 -28.69 -10.29 5.07
N LEU A 133 -28.77 -10.25 6.41
CA LEU A 133 -29.43 -11.29 7.19
C LEU A 133 -30.94 -11.36 6.91
N ARG A 134 -31.61 -10.22 6.70
CA ARG A 134 -33.04 -10.16 6.39
C ARG A 134 -33.38 -10.63 4.98
N GLN A 135 -32.44 -10.46 4.06
CA GLN A 135 -32.56 -10.78 2.64
C GLN A 135 -31.95 -12.13 2.29
N ALA A 136 -31.35 -12.82 3.27
CA ALA A 136 -30.75 -14.13 3.05
C ALA A 136 -31.80 -15.12 2.50
N GLY A 137 -31.38 -15.94 1.53
CA GLY A 137 -32.22 -16.87 0.78
C GLY A 137 -33.05 -16.23 -0.34
N THR A 138 -33.23 -14.91 -0.36
CA THR A 138 -34.16 -14.24 -1.31
C THR A 138 -33.55 -13.95 -2.68
N GLY A 139 -32.23 -14.09 -2.82
CA GLY A 139 -31.48 -13.69 -4.03
C GLY A 139 -31.41 -12.18 -4.25
N THR A 140 -31.95 -11.36 -3.34
CA THR A 140 -31.85 -9.90 -3.43
C THR A 140 -30.43 -9.44 -3.06
N VAL A 141 -29.92 -8.49 -3.84
CA VAL A 141 -28.56 -7.98 -3.63
C VAL A 141 -28.54 -7.08 -2.39
N SER A 142 -27.67 -7.41 -1.45
CA SER A 142 -27.45 -6.60 -0.26
C SER A 142 -26.85 -5.23 -0.56
N PRO A 143 -27.11 -4.20 0.27
CA PRO A 143 -26.62 -2.84 0.05
C PRO A 143 -25.10 -2.75 -0.21
N GLY A 144 -24.31 -3.52 0.53
CA GLY A 144 -22.86 -3.50 0.44
C GLY A 144 -22.22 -2.21 0.94
N ILE A 145 -20.90 -2.14 0.78
CA ILE A 145 -20.09 -0.97 1.12
C ILE A 145 -19.43 -0.46 -0.16
N GLY A 146 -19.91 0.69 -0.63
CA GLY A 146 -19.41 1.36 -1.82
C GLY A 146 -18.13 2.17 -1.59
N PRO A 147 -17.52 2.67 -2.68
CA PRO A 147 -16.29 3.43 -2.62
C PRO A 147 -16.42 4.72 -1.78
N GLY A 148 -17.59 5.38 -1.74
CA GLY A 148 -17.80 6.56 -0.89
C GLY A 148 -17.48 6.27 0.59
N ALA A 149 -17.99 5.16 1.13
CA ALA A 149 -17.72 4.77 2.52
C ALA A 149 -16.24 4.38 2.74
N LEU A 150 -15.60 3.71 1.78
CA LEU A 150 -14.18 3.35 1.86
C LEU A 150 -13.26 4.59 1.86
N PHE A 151 -13.52 5.54 0.97
CA PHE A 151 -12.78 6.80 0.89
C PHE A 151 -13.00 7.65 2.15
N ALA A 152 -14.24 7.71 2.66
CA ALA A 152 -14.56 8.40 3.91
C ALA A 152 -13.81 7.77 5.09
N LEU A 153 -13.77 6.44 5.19
CA LEU A 153 -13.02 5.73 6.24
C LEU A 153 -11.52 6.04 6.17
N ALA A 154 -10.93 5.97 4.97
CA ALA A 154 -9.51 6.25 4.75
C ALA A 154 -9.16 7.69 5.14
N GLY A 155 -9.94 8.66 4.64
CA GLY A 155 -9.77 10.08 4.93
C GLY A 155 -9.95 10.41 6.40
N ALA A 156 -10.99 9.85 7.04
CA ALA A 156 -11.26 9.98 8.47
C ALA A 156 -10.07 9.47 9.30
N VAL A 157 -9.62 8.25 9.05
CA VAL A 157 -8.56 7.62 9.85
C VAL A 157 -7.23 8.34 9.66
N LEU A 158 -6.91 8.76 8.43
CA LEU A 158 -5.72 9.57 8.15
C LEU A 158 -5.80 10.95 8.84
N GLY A 159 -6.97 11.60 8.82
CA GLY A 159 -7.22 12.90 9.43
C GLY A 159 -7.25 12.88 10.96
N ALA A 160 -7.69 11.76 11.55
CA ALA A 160 -7.74 11.54 12.99
C ALA A 160 -6.35 11.26 13.60
N GLN A 161 -5.33 10.99 12.77
CA GLN A 161 -3.99 10.75 13.30
C GLN A 161 -3.42 12.00 13.98
N PRO A 162 -2.72 11.83 15.12
CA PRO A 162 -2.05 12.93 15.80
C PRO A 162 -0.96 13.56 14.91
N THR A 163 -0.69 14.85 15.14
CA THR A 163 0.35 15.60 14.43
C THR A 163 1.72 15.02 14.71
N ARG A 164 2.52 14.79 13.66
CA ARG A 164 3.80 14.09 13.78
C ARG A 164 4.90 15.00 14.32
N GLY A 165 5.61 14.52 15.33
CA GLY A 165 6.95 15.00 15.65
C GLY A 165 8.00 14.39 14.72
N TRP A 166 9.17 15.03 14.64
CA TRP A 166 10.38 14.41 14.11
C TRP A 166 11.31 14.02 15.27
N PRO A 167 11.85 12.78 15.31
CA PRO A 167 11.57 11.65 14.43
C PRO A 167 10.14 11.10 14.60
N ALA A 168 9.64 10.39 13.59
CA ALA A 168 8.29 9.83 13.62
C ALA A 168 8.13 8.86 14.80
N VAL A 169 7.32 9.24 15.78
CA VAL A 169 7.01 8.38 16.93
C VAL A 169 5.83 7.49 16.56
N ASP A 170 6.02 6.19 16.72
CA ASP A 170 4.97 5.20 16.51
C ASP A 170 3.92 5.28 17.63
N HIS A 171 2.63 5.26 17.28
CA HIS A 171 1.53 5.27 18.25
C HIS A 171 1.05 3.83 18.54
N PRO A 172 1.48 3.17 19.62
CA PRO A 172 1.16 1.76 19.88
C PRO A 172 -0.34 1.50 20.09
N GLY A 173 -1.10 2.51 20.56
CA GLY A 173 -2.55 2.41 20.76
C GLY A 173 -3.32 2.19 19.45
N TRP A 174 -3.00 2.95 18.40
CA TRP A 174 -3.60 2.77 17.07
C TRP A 174 -3.29 1.39 16.49
N ARG A 175 -2.09 0.87 16.73
CA ARG A 175 -1.67 -0.47 16.28
C ARG A 175 -2.37 -1.59 17.04
N ALA A 176 -2.52 -1.44 18.34
CA ALA A 176 -3.27 -2.40 19.14
C ALA A 176 -4.74 -2.45 18.68
N TRP A 177 -5.32 -1.28 18.38
CA TRP A 177 -6.68 -1.17 17.86
C TRP A 177 -6.85 -1.81 16.48
N THR A 178 -5.95 -1.56 15.51
CA THR A 178 -6.01 -2.21 14.20
C THR A 178 -5.87 -3.72 14.28
N ARG A 179 -5.03 -4.25 15.19
CA ARG A 179 -4.93 -5.69 15.41
C ARG A 179 -6.22 -6.31 15.96
N ARG A 180 -6.94 -5.60 16.83
CA ARG A 180 -8.25 -6.04 17.32
C ARG A 180 -9.29 -6.04 16.20
N ILE A 181 -9.28 -5.02 15.35
CA ILE A 181 -10.17 -4.98 14.18
C ILE A 181 -9.83 -6.10 13.20
N ALA A 182 -8.55 -6.39 12.95
CA ALA A 182 -8.16 -7.52 12.13
C ALA A 182 -8.67 -8.85 12.70
N LEU A 183 -8.64 -9.03 14.03
CA LEU A 183 -9.23 -10.21 14.67
C LEU A 183 -10.75 -10.27 14.44
N GLY A 184 -11.46 -9.16 14.67
CA GLY A 184 -12.89 -9.07 14.40
C GLY A 184 -13.23 -9.37 12.93
N ALA A 185 -12.46 -8.82 11.99
CA ALA A 185 -12.61 -9.06 10.56
C ALA A 185 -12.38 -10.52 10.18
N MET A 186 -11.41 -11.22 10.80
CA MET A 186 -11.23 -12.66 10.59
C MET A 186 -12.42 -13.47 11.09
N VAL A 187 -12.93 -13.15 12.29
CA VAL A 187 -14.12 -13.82 12.84
C VAL A 187 -15.33 -13.58 11.94
N LEU A 188 -15.59 -12.33 11.56
CA LEU A 188 -16.67 -11.98 10.65
C LEU A 188 -16.53 -12.65 9.28
N ALA A 189 -15.31 -12.78 8.75
CA ALA A 189 -15.07 -13.49 7.50
C ALA A 189 -15.38 -14.99 7.61
N VAL A 190 -15.00 -15.64 8.72
CA VAL A 190 -15.35 -17.05 8.97
C VAL A 190 -16.87 -17.20 9.12
N TRP A 191 -17.52 -16.34 9.90
CA TRP A 191 -18.98 -16.35 10.07
C TRP A 191 -19.70 -16.10 8.74
N SER A 192 -19.28 -15.11 7.96
CA SER A 192 -19.79 -14.85 6.62
C SER A 192 -19.64 -16.07 5.72
N THR A 193 -18.48 -16.73 5.76
CA THR A 193 -18.22 -17.95 4.98
C THR A 193 -19.19 -19.08 5.36
N LEU A 194 -19.35 -19.36 6.65
CA LEU A 194 -20.26 -20.40 7.14
C LEU A 194 -21.72 -20.08 6.83
N PHE A 195 -22.11 -18.83 6.97
CA PHE A 195 -23.47 -18.37 6.67
C PHE A 195 -23.80 -18.51 5.17
N ASN A 196 -22.85 -18.16 4.30
CA ASN A 196 -22.98 -18.38 2.85
C ASN A 196 -23.07 -19.88 2.51
N ILE A 197 -22.27 -20.74 3.15
CA ILE A 197 -22.36 -22.20 2.96
C ILE A 197 -23.75 -22.69 3.37
N TYR A 198 -24.21 -22.32 4.57
CA TYR A 198 -25.51 -22.76 5.10
C TYR A 198 -26.66 -22.42 4.15
N TRP A 199 -26.85 -21.15 3.79
CA TRP A 199 -27.94 -20.71 2.92
C TRP A 199 -27.84 -21.27 1.51
N ARG A 200 -26.64 -21.65 1.07
CA ARG A 200 -26.44 -22.27 -0.24
C ARG A 200 -26.77 -23.76 -0.25
N THR A 201 -26.72 -24.42 0.90
CA THR A 201 -27.03 -25.84 1.05
C THR A 201 -28.36 -26.11 1.76
N GLU A 202 -29.04 -25.08 2.27
CA GLU A 202 -30.26 -25.22 3.07
C GLU A 202 -31.33 -26.04 2.34
N TYR A 203 -31.57 -25.74 1.06
CA TYR A 203 -32.56 -26.46 0.25
C TYR A 203 -32.27 -27.96 0.11
N MET A 204 -31.02 -28.38 0.32
CA MET A 204 -30.58 -29.78 0.25
C MET A 204 -30.89 -30.56 1.54
N TRP A 205 -31.15 -29.87 2.65
CA TRP A 205 -31.32 -30.52 3.96
C TRP A 205 -32.60 -31.35 4.04
N ASP A 206 -33.64 -30.89 3.36
CA ASP A 206 -34.95 -31.56 3.30
C ASP A 206 -35.14 -32.38 2.02
N ALA A 207 -34.09 -32.53 1.20
CA ALA A 207 -34.16 -33.27 -0.06
C ALA A 207 -34.15 -34.79 0.18
N GLU A 208 -35.08 -35.52 -0.43
CA GLU A 208 -35.15 -36.99 -0.36
C GLU A 208 -33.92 -37.68 -0.98
N SER A 209 -33.29 -37.04 -1.96
CA SER A 209 -32.04 -37.48 -2.58
C SER A 209 -31.27 -36.32 -3.19
N LEU A 210 -29.94 -36.44 -3.20
CA LEU A 210 -29.04 -35.44 -3.80
C LEU A 210 -28.72 -35.80 -5.25
N HIS A 211 -28.85 -34.82 -6.14
CA HIS A 211 -28.51 -34.96 -7.55
C HIS A 211 -27.08 -34.50 -7.82
N LYS A 212 -26.57 -34.80 -9.03
CA LYS A 212 -25.24 -34.35 -9.47
C LYS A 212 -25.08 -32.83 -9.41
N SER A 213 -26.15 -32.08 -9.73
CA SER A 213 -26.20 -30.62 -9.63
C SER A 213 -26.00 -30.14 -8.19
N ASP A 214 -26.53 -30.84 -7.20
CA ASP A 214 -26.40 -30.47 -5.78
C ASP A 214 -24.96 -30.66 -5.31
N ALA A 215 -24.32 -31.78 -5.68
CA ALA A 215 -22.91 -32.03 -5.39
C ALA A 215 -22.00 -30.97 -6.03
N ALA A 216 -22.29 -30.57 -7.28
CA ALA A 216 -21.60 -29.50 -7.97
C ALA A 216 -21.71 -28.15 -7.23
N VAL A 217 -22.91 -27.80 -6.75
CA VAL A 217 -23.15 -26.61 -5.94
C VAL A 217 -22.31 -26.65 -4.66
N VAL A 218 -22.31 -27.76 -3.91
CA VAL A 218 -21.52 -27.89 -2.67
C VAL A 218 -20.03 -27.70 -2.95
N VAL A 219 -19.47 -28.42 -3.93
CA VAL A 219 -18.04 -28.37 -4.24
C VAL A 219 -17.59 -26.95 -4.60
N LEU A 220 -18.31 -26.28 -5.50
CA LEU A 220 -17.94 -24.94 -5.92
C LEU A 220 -18.16 -23.90 -4.82
N THR A 221 -19.18 -24.08 -3.98
CA THR A 221 -19.38 -23.24 -2.80
C THR A 221 -18.19 -23.32 -1.87
N LEU A 222 -17.73 -24.53 -1.54
CA LEU A 222 -16.60 -24.75 -0.63
C LEU A 222 -15.29 -24.22 -1.22
N LEU A 223 -15.05 -24.43 -2.52
CA LEU A 223 -13.85 -23.93 -3.19
C LEU A 223 -13.80 -22.39 -3.18
N ASN A 224 -14.89 -21.73 -3.60
CA ASN A 224 -14.96 -20.27 -3.62
C ASN A 224 -14.85 -19.67 -2.22
N ALA A 225 -15.59 -20.24 -1.26
CA ALA A 225 -15.51 -19.91 0.16
C ALA A 225 -14.07 -20.00 0.69
N GLY A 226 -13.38 -21.12 0.43
CA GLY A 226 -12.02 -21.34 0.89
C GLY A 226 -11.03 -20.34 0.30
N VAL A 227 -11.11 -20.06 -1.00
CA VAL A 227 -10.24 -19.10 -1.69
C VAL A 227 -10.43 -17.69 -1.14
N ALA A 228 -11.68 -17.24 -1.06
CA ALA A 228 -11.99 -15.88 -0.61
C ALA A 228 -11.68 -15.69 0.88
N LEU A 229 -11.99 -16.65 1.74
CA LEU A 229 -11.60 -16.63 3.16
C LEU A 229 -10.07 -16.55 3.30
N THR A 230 -9.32 -17.37 2.55
CA THR A 230 -7.86 -17.38 2.61
C THR A 230 -7.25 -16.03 2.22
N ALA A 231 -7.79 -15.36 1.20
CA ALA A 231 -7.35 -14.01 0.80
C ALA A 231 -7.49 -13.00 1.97
N VAL A 232 -8.63 -13.02 2.67
CA VAL A 232 -8.85 -12.18 3.86
C VAL A 232 -7.89 -12.52 4.99
N LEU A 233 -7.73 -13.80 5.29
CA LEU A 233 -6.82 -14.25 6.35
C LEU A 233 -5.37 -13.84 6.06
N ILE A 234 -4.93 -13.89 4.81
CA ILE A 234 -3.60 -13.39 4.40
C ILE A 234 -3.45 -11.91 4.76
N GLY A 235 -4.40 -11.06 4.36
CA GLY A 235 -4.37 -9.62 4.67
C GLY A 235 -4.42 -9.34 6.17
N CYS A 236 -5.33 -9.99 6.91
CA CYS A 236 -5.44 -9.85 8.37
C CYS A 236 -4.18 -10.32 9.11
N ASN A 237 -3.52 -11.36 8.62
CA ASN A 237 -2.25 -11.82 9.17
C ASN A 237 -1.13 -10.78 8.98
N TRP A 238 -1.12 -10.03 7.88
CA TRP A 238 -0.17 -8.93 7.70
C TRP A 238 -0.40 -7.81 8.72
N ILE A 239 -1.67 -7.49 9.04
CA ILE A 239 -2.02 -6.51 10.08
C ILE A 239 -1.50 -6.97 11.45
N ARG A 240 -1.62 -8.27 11.74
CA ARG A 240 -1.16 -8.86 13.00
C ARG A 240 0.35 -8.92 13.14
N ARG A 241 1.08 -9.22 12.06
CA ARG A 241 2.55 -9.31 12.07
C ARG A 241 3.23 -7.99 12.40
N ASP A 242 2.60 -6.85 12.08
CA ASP A 242 3.05 -5.49 12.41
C ASP A 242 4.53 -5.19 12.09
N SER A 243 5.11 -5.88 11.10
CA SER A 243 6.46 -5.62 10.62
C SER A 243 6.45 -4.45 9.63
N ALA A 244 7.57 -3.72 9.51
CA ALA A 244 7.68 -2.61 8.56
C ALA A 244 7.31 -3.01 7.12
N ALA A 245 7.72 -4.21 6.71
CA ALA A 245 7.37 -4.79 5.40
C ALA A 245 5.86 -5.07 5.28
N SER A 246 5.24 -5.62 6.32
CA SER A 246 3.79 -5.88 6.34
C SER A 246 2.98 -4.58 6.25
N ARG A 247 3.43 -3.51 6.93
CA ARG A 247 2.78 -2.18 6.88
C ARG A 247 2.82 -1.58 5.47
N LEU A 248 3.97 -1.68 4.79
CA LEU A 248 4.11 -1.21 3.42
C LEU A 248 3.30 -2.07 2.43
N ALA A 249 3.24 -3.39 2.64
CA ALA A 249 2.37 -4.29 1.88
C ALA A 249 0.89 -3.95 2.07
N LEU A 250 0.47 -3.63 3.30
CA LEU A 250 -0.90 -3.20 3.61
C LEU A 250 -1.23 -1.86 2.96
N LEU A 251 -0.30 -0.91 2.94
CA LEU A 251 -0.51 0.35 2.22
C LEU A 251 -0.77 0.09 0.74
N ALA A 252 0.04 -0.75 0.09
CA ALA A 252 -0.17 -1.13 -1.31
C ALA A 252 -1.52 -1.82 -1.52
N LEU A 253 -1.90 -2.75 -0.63
CA LEU A 253 -3.17 -3.47 -0.68
C LEU A 253 -4.38 -2.54 -0.51
N GLY A 254 -4.39 -1.68 0.51
CA GLY A 254 -5.49 -0.77 0.79
C GLY A 254 -5.61 0.36 -0.22
N ALA A 255 -4.49 0.92 -0.71
CA ALA A 255 -4.53 1.90 -1.80
C ALA A 255 -5.06 1.29 -3.10
N SER A 256 -4.64 0.05 -3.41
CA SER A 256 -5.18 -0.69 -4.55
C SER A 256 -6.66 -1.03 -4.38
N SER A 257 -7.12 -1.29 -3.15
CA SER A 257 -8.53 -1.53 -2.83
C SER A 257 -9.40 -0.28 -3.06
N LEU A 258 -8.92 0.91 -2.67
CA LEU A 258 -9.60 2.17 -2.96
C LEU A 258 -9.69 2.43 -4.47
N ALA A 259 -8.59 2.25 -5.20
CA ALA A 259 -8.59 2.42 -6.66
C ALA A 259 -9.50 1.40 -7.36
N ALA A 260 -9.44 0.13 -6.96
CA ALA A 260 -10.25 -0.94 -7.51
C ALA A 260 -11.74 -0.72 -7.28
N SER A 261 -12.14 -0.40 -6.05
CA SER A 261 -13.54 -0.07 -5.72
C SER A 261 -14.05 1.12 -6.52
N LEU A 262 -13.23 2.15 -6.73
CA LEU A 262 -13.59 3.26 -7.60
C LEU A 262 -13.80 2.79 -9.05
N ILE A 263 -12.85 2.05 -9.63
CA ILE A 263 -12.93 1.59 -11.02
C ILE A 263 -14.13 0.68 -11.26
N VAL A 264 -14.35 -0.30 -10.38
CA VAL A 264 -15.43 -1.30 -10.52
C VAL A 264 -16.82 -0.69 -10.34
N TRP A 265 -16.96 0.31 -9.47
CA TRP A 265 -18.27 0.94 -9.21
C TRP A 265 -18.57 2.13 -10.12
N SER A 266 -17.55 2.77 -10.72
CA SER A 266 -17.74 3.95 -11.57
C SER A 266 -17.80 3.65 -13.07
N SER A 267 -17.51 2.41 -13.49
CA SER A 267 -17.50 2.04 -14.90
C SER A 267 -18.55 0.98 -15.23
N ASP A 268 -19.18 1.09 -16.40
CA ASP A 268 -20.09 0.10 -16.97
C ASP A 268 -19.42 -1.27 -17.10
N VAL A 269 -18.15 -1.26 -17.52
CA VAL A 269 -17.27 -2.43 -17.61
C VAL A 269 -17.09 -3.10 -16.25
N GLY A 270 -17.24 -2.39 -15.13
CA GLY A 270 -17.19 -2.98 -13.80
C GLY A 270 -18.19 -4.11 -13.58
N ARG A 271 -19.37 -4.09 -14.26
CA ARG A 271 -20.35 -5.19 -14.31
C ARG A 271 -19.87 -6.42 -15.03
N GLU A 272 -18.89 -6.22 -15.89
CA GLU A 272 -18.37 -7.22 -16.80
C GLU A 272 -17.04 -7.79 -16.35
N ILE A 273 -16.35 -7.10 -15.44
CA ILE A 273 -15.10 -7.57 -14.85
C ILE A 273 -15.39 -8.88 -14.14
N ASP A 274 -14.81 -9.93 -14.73
CA ASP A 274 -14.86 -11.34 -14.34
C ASP A 274 -15.16 -11.52 -12.85
N ALA A 275 -16.44 -11.64 -12.53
CA ALA A 275 -16.79 -12.48 -11.41
C ALA A 275 -16.65 -13.92 -11.92
N PHE A 276 -16.36 -14.90 -11.10
CA PHE A 276 -16.25 -16.27 -11.59
C PHE A 276 -17.66 -16.79 -12.02
N HIS A 277 -18.10 -16.56 -13.27
CA HIS A 277 -19.44 -16.94 -13.76
C HIS A 277 -19.37 -18.37 -14.33
N GLY A 278 -20.19 -19.35 -13.92
CA GLY A 278 -21.61 -19.25 -13.60
C GLY A 278 -22.06 -19.72 -12.21
N ILE A 279 -21.18 -20.09 -11.28
CA ILE A 279 -21.62 -20.48 -9.92
C ILE A 279 -21.48 -19.33 -8.91
N ALA A 280 -20.55 -18.38 -9.11
CA ALA A 280 -20.39 -17.24 -8.20
C ALA A 280 -21.62 -16.31 -8.22
N GLU A 281 -22.23 -16.09 -9.38
CA GLU A 281 -23.49 -15.34 -9.52
C GLU A 281 -24.71 -16.05 -8.89
N SER A 282 -24.72 -17.39 -8.87
CA SER A 282 -25.72 -18.18 -8.14
C SER A 282 -25.37 -18.41 -6.66
N THR A 283 -24.25 -17.84 -6.15
CA THR A 283 -23.89 -17.83 -4.71
C THR A 283 -24.63 -16.74 -3.93
N SER A 284 -25.55 -16.02 -4.56
CA SER A 284 -26.18 -14.82 -4.01
C SER A 284 -27.17 -15.05 -2.87
N THR A 285 -27.28 -16.27 -2.33
CA THR A 285 -28.32 -16.58 -1.33
C THR A 285 -28.14 -15.76 -0.06
N ALA A 286 -26.94 -15.68 0.53
CA ALA A 286 -26.77 -14.96 1.79
C ALA A 286 -26.34 -13.51 1.67
N ALA A 287 -25.83 -13.05 0.51
CA ALA A 287 -25.46 -11.67 0.21
C ALA A 287 -24.50 -10.93 1.19
N VAL A 288 -23.78 -11.64 2.07
CA VAL A 288 -22.75 -11.03 2.92
C VAL A 288 -21.55 -10.70 2.04
N GLY A 289 -21.38 -9.42 1.72
CA GLY A 289 -20.24 -8.91 0.99
C GLY A 289 -18.93 -9.23 1.69
N TYR A 290 -17.81 -9.20 0.97
CA TYR A 290 -16.50 -9.22 1.63
C TYR A 290 -16.17 -7.80 2.11
N GLU A 291 -16.62 -7.40 3.30
CA GLU A 291 -16.19 -6.14 3.94
C GLU A 291 -14.68 -6.15 4.31
N GLY A 292 -13.93 -7.20 3.97
CA GLY A 292 -12.48 -7.30 4.16
C GLY A 292 -11.71 -6.08 3.60
N TYR A 293 -12.21 -5.45 2.54
CA TYR A 293 -11.64 -4.21 2.02
C TYR A 293 -11.67 -3.07 3.04
N LEU A 294 -12.71 -2.96 3.88
CA LEU A 294 -12.76 -1.96 4.96
C LEU A 294 -11.58 -2.16 5.93
N ALA A 295 -11.31 -3.40 6.32
CA ALA A 295 -10.19 -3.71 7.21
C ALA A 295 -8.84 -3.39 6.57
N TRP A 296 -8.67 -3.67 5.27
CA TRP A 296 -7.43 -3.36 4.55
C TRP A 296 -7.23 -1.86 4.33
N VAL A 297 -8.27 -1.14 3.94
CA VAL A 297 -8.26 0.33 3.78
C VAL A 297 -8.00 1.01 5.11
N LEU A 298 -8.65 0.56 6.18
CA LEU A 298 -8.42 1.04 7.54
C LEU A 298 -6.96 0.83 7.95
N ALA A 299 -6.45 -0.39 7.80
CA ALA A 299 -5.07 -0.71 8.16
C ALA A 299 -4.06 0.09 7.32
N ALA A 300 -4.33 0.27 6.03
CA ALA A 300 -3.52 1.11 5.15
C ALA A 300 -3.54 2.57 5.59
N ALA A 301 -4.69 3.12 5.99
CA ALA A 301 -4.79 4.48 6.53
C ALA A 301 -4.01 4.63 7.84
N VAL A 302 -4.03 3.60 8.71
CA VAL A 302 -3.22 3.61 9.94
C VAL A 302 -1.72 3.53 9.66
N CYS A 303 -1.31 2.69 8.70
CA CYS A 303 0.09 2.44 8.37
C CYS A 303 0.70 3.46 7.39
N GLY A 304 -0.11 4.10 6.56
CA GLY A 304 0.30 4.68 5.28
C GLY A 304 1.31 5.80 5.40
N VAL A 305 1.31 6.51 6.51
CA VAL A 305 2.14 7.71 6.65
C VAL A 305 3.55 7.42 7.18
N VAL A 306 3.77 6.25 7.81
CA VAL A 306 5.11 5.79 8.19
C VAL A 306 5.80 5.08 7.02
N SER A 307 5.03 4.59 6.05
CA SER A 307 5.52 3.73 4.97
C SER A 307 5.97 4.48 3.70
N LEU A 308 5.53 5.73 3.47
CA LEU A 308 5.88 6.48 2.25
C LEU A 308 7.34 6.94 2.20
N SER A 309 7.99 7.16 3.36
CA SER A 309 9.39 7.56 3.44
C SER A 309 10.34 6.50 2.89
N ALA A 310 10.01 5.21 3.07
CA ALA A 310 10.81 4.08 2.60
C ALA A 310 10.94 4.02 1.07
N VAL A 311 9.93 4.48 0.33
CA VAL A 311 9.94 4.52 -1.15
C VAL A 311 10.94 5.55 -1.68
N THR A 312 11.10 6.66 -0.95
CA THR A 312 12.00 7.76 -1.33
C THR A 312 13.38 7.67 -0.70
N SER A 313 13.57 6.76 0.26
CA SER A 313 14.78 6.67 1.07
C SER A 313 15.96 6.08 0.31
N THR A 314 17.15 6.60 0.60
CA THR A 314 18.44 6.05 0.14
C THR A 314 19.05 5.10 1.16
N VAL A 315 18.44 4.96 2.34
CA VAL A 315 18.96 4.12 3.42
C VAL A 315 18.84 2.64 3.01
N PRO A 316 19.93 1.85 3.10
CA PRO A 316 19.90 0.43 2.74
C PRO A 316 18.83 -0.38 3.48
N ALA A 317 18.59 -0.08 4.75
CA ALA A 317 17.55 -0.72 5.57
C ALA A 317 16.14 -0.53 4.97
N ASP A 318 15.81 0.66 4.47
CA ASP A 318 14.50 0.94 3.87
C ASP A 318 14.30 0.20 2.54
N ARG A 319 15.38 -0.03 1.79
CA ARG A 319 15.34 -0.86 0.57
C ARG A 319 15.09 -2.33 0.88
N GLN A 320 15.65 -2.85 1.97
CA GLN A 320 15.36 -4.20 2.43
C GLN A 320 13.89 -4.34 2.84
N VAL A 321 13.34 -3.34 3.54
CA VAL A 321 11.92 -3.29 3.90
C VAL A 321 11.03 -3.27 2.64
N LEU A 322 11.37 -2.45 1.64
CA LEU A 322 10.66 -2.39 0.37
C LEU A 322 10.70 -3.72 -0.39
N GLY A 323 11.88 -4.36 -0.48
CA GLY A 323 12.01 -5.68 -1.11
C GLY A 323 11.22 -6.78 -0.37
N ALA A 324 11.21 -6.76 0.97
CA ALA A 324 10.41 -7.68 1.78
C ALA A 324 8.89 -7.43 1.62
N ALA A 325 8.46 -6.16 1.51
CA ALA A 325 7.09 -5.81 1.22
C ALA A 325 6.66 -6.31 -0.17
N MET A 326 7.48 -6.10 -1.21
CA MET A 326 7.24 -6.62 -2.55
C MET A 326 7.06 -8.14 -2.55
N ARG A 327 7.92 -8.89 -1.84
CA ARG A 327 7.80 -10.35 -1.71
C ARG A 327 6.54 -10.79 -0.96
N THR A 328 6.06 -9.96 -0.03
CA THR A 328 4.83 -10.20 0.73
C THR A 328 3.61 -10.07 -0.19
N VAL A 329 3.53 -8.99 -0.97
CA VAL A 329 2.41 -8.79 -1.90
C VAL A 329 2.45 -9.75 -3.09
N LEU A 330 3.64 -10.13 -3.59
CA LEU A 330 3.78 -11.14 -4.64
C LEU A 330 3.24 -12.52 -4.21
N ALA A 331 3.29 -12.84 -2.92
CA ALA A 331 2.70 -14.07 -2.41
C ALA A 331 1.17 -14.06 -2.56
N LEU A 332 0.52 -12.91 -2.34
CA LEU A 332 -0.92 -12.74 -2.54
C LEU A 332 -1.29 -12.85 -4.02
N ILE A 333 -0.53 -12.20 -4.91
CA ILE A 333 -0.72 -12.31 -6.37
C ILE A 333 -0.61 -13.77 -6.80
N SER A 334 0.45 -14.48 -6.39
CA SER A 334 0.63 -15.90 -6.75
C SER A 334 -0.47 -16.79 -6.20
N PHE A 335 -0.89 -16.56 -4.95
CA PHE A 335 -1.99 -17.32 -4.34
C PHE A 335 -3.28 -17.13 -5.13
N TRP A 336 -3.65 -15.88 -5.40
CA TRP A 336 -4.89 -15.57 -6.11
C TRP A 336 -4.92 -16.17 -7.52
N CYS A 337 -3.82 -16.01 -8.28
CA CYS A 337 -3.75 -16.54 -9.64
C CYS A 337 -3.83 -18.07 -9.65
N LEU A 338 -3.13 -18.76 -8.74
CA LEU A 338 -3.19 -20.22 -8.66
C LEU A 338 -4.56 -20.73 -8.17
N ALA A 339 -5.17 -20.03 -7.22
CA ALA A 339 -6.53 -20.32 -6.78
C ALA A 339 -7.53 -20.14 -7.92
N SER A 340 -7.39 -19.07 -8.70
CA SER A 340 -8.19 -18.79 -9.90
C SER A 340 -8.09 -19.92 -10.93
N VAL A 341 -6.89 -20.49 -11.17
CA VAL A 341 -6.71 -21.68 -12.02
C VAL A 341 -7.53 -22.87 -11.52
N VAL A 342 -7.48 -23.15 -10.21
CA VAL A 342 -8.22 -24.26 -9.59
C VAL A 342 -9.73 -24.05 -9.75
N LEU A 343 -10.22 -22.84 -9.47
CA LEU A 343 -11.64 -22.51 -9.60
C LEU A 343 -12.12 -22.66 -11.04
N ARG A 344 -11.42 -22.08 -12.01
CA ARG A 344 -11.79 -22.18 -13.43
C ARG A 344 -11.78 -23.61 -13.96
N THR A 345 -10.82 -24.41 -13.49
CA THR A 345 -10.73 -25.84 -13.86
C THR A 345 -11.91 -26.62 -13.26
N ALA A 346 -12.26 -26.34 -12.00
CA ALA A 346 -13.40 -26.96 -11.35
C ALA A 346 -14.73 -26.56 -12.00
N ASP A 347 -14.90 -25.27 -12.33
CA ASP A 347 -16.07 -24.75 -13.06
C ASP A 347 -16.24 -25.46 -14.41
N PHE A 348 -15.16 -25.57 -15.19
CA PHE A 348 -15.19 -26.29 -16.46
C PHE A 348 -15.53 -27.77 -16.30
N ALA A 349 -14.89 -28.46 -15.34
CA ALA A 349 -15.14 -29.88 -15.10
C ALA A 349 -16.60 -30.14 -14.67
N ILE A 350 -17.16 -29.25 -13.86
CA ILE A 350 -18.54 -29.33 -13.41
C ILE A 350 -19.51 -29.03 -14.55
N ALA A 351 -19.27 -27.97 -15.33
CA ALA A 351 -20.10 -27.64 -16.48
C ALA A 351 -20.13 -28.80 -17.49
N ALA A 352 -18.96 -29.40 -17.78
CA ALA A 352 -18.86 -30.59 -18.62
C ALA A 352 -19.58 -31.80 -17.99
N SER A 353 -19.50 -32.01 -16.67
CA SER A 353 -20.16 -33.14 -16.00
C SER A 353 -21.69 -33.06 -15.95
N LEU A 354 -22.22 -31.84 -16.05
CA LEU A 354 -23.65 -31.52 -16.01
C LEU A 354 -24.23 -31.26 -17.41
N ASP A 355 -23.46 -31.50 -18.48
CA ASP A 355 -23.82 -31.19 -19.86
C ASP A 355 -24.30 -29.73 -20.07
N LEU A 356 -23.75 -28.80 -19.27
CA LEU A 356 -24.01 -27.37 -19.39
C LEU A 356 -23.14 -26.75 -20.50
N PRO A 357 -23.53 -25.57 -21.05
CA PRO A 357 -22.69 -24.83 -21.98
C PRO A 357 -21.29 -24.58 -21.39
N HIS A 358 -20.25 -24.99 -22.12
CA HIS A 358 -18.85 -24.84 -21.71
C HIS A 358 -17.98 -24.58 -22.94
N SER A 359 -16.86 -23.89 -22.73
CA SER A 359 -15.89 -23.56 -23.79
C SER A 359 -14.47 -23.90 -23.32
N LEU A 360 -13.85 -24.89 -23.96
CA LEU A 360 -12.48 -25.28 -23.65
C LEU A 360 -11.50 -24.16 -23.99
N TYR A 361 -11.74 -23.46 -25.11
CA TYR A 361 -10.88 -22.37 -25.56
C TYR A 361 -10.87 -21.22 -24.56
N ASP A 362 -12.05 -20.77 -24.12
CA ASP A 362 -12.17 -19.63 -23.19
C ASP A 362 -11.55 -19.98 -21.83
N THR A 363 -11.86 -21.16 -21.30
CA THR A 363 -11.24 -21.65 -20.05
C THR A 363 -9.73 -21.76 -20.18
N ALA A 364 -9.21 -22.34 -21.27
CA ALA A 364 -7.77 -22.50 -21.46
C ALA A 364 -7.04 -21.15 -21.57
N MET A 365 -7.63 -20.16 -22.23
CA MET A 365 -7.08 -18.80 -22.29
C MET A 365 -7.01 -18.17 -20.89
N LEU A 366 -8.11 -18.20 -20.16
CA LEU A 366 -8.20 -17.63 -18.81
C LEU A 366 -7.22 -18.32 -17.84
N VAL A 367 -7.18 -19.65 -17.84
CA VAL A 367 -6.19 -20.44 -17.09
C VAL A 367 -4.76 -20.08 -17.50
N GLY A 368 -4.48 -19.91 -18.79
CA GLY A 368 -3.17 -19.54 -19.29
C GLY A 368 -2.67 -18.20 -18.74
N PHE A 369 -3.51 -17.16 -18.78
CA PHE A 369 -3.19 -15.86 -18.20
C PHE A 369 -2.94 -15.95 -16.68
N ASP A 370 -3.73 -16.75 -15.97
CA ASP A 370 -3.59 -16.95 -14.53
C ASP A 370 -2.29 -17.68 -14.19
N VAL A 371 -1.96 -18.75 -14.91
CA VAL A 371 -0.71 -19.51 -14.74
C VAL A 371 0.51 -18.62 -14.99
N VAL A 372 0.53 -17.86 -16.09
CA VAL A 372 1.66 -16.98 -16.42
C VAL A 372 1.81 -15.87 -15.38
N THR A 373 0.72 -15.25 -14.96
CA THR A 373 0.73 -14.20 -13.90
C THR A 373 1.25 -14.77 -12.58
N GLY A 374 0.73 -15.93 -12.15
CA GLY A 374 1.15 -16.60 -10.92
C GLY A 374 2.61 -17.04 -10.96
N ALA A 375 3.07 -17.59 -12.08
CA ALA A 375 4.45 -18.00 -12.29
C ALA A 375 5.42 -16.80 -12.27
N ALA A 376 5.06 -15.70 -12.94
CA ALA A 376 5.84 -14.47 -12.92
C ALA A 376 5.94 -13.90 -11.49
N ALA A 377 4.84 -13.93 -10.73
CA ALA A 377 4.82 -13.48 -9.34
C ALA A 377 5.72 -14.34 -8.43
N LEU A 378 5.64 -15.67 -8.56
CA LEU A 378 6.51 -16.61 -7.84
C LEU A 378 7.99 -16.43 -8.21
N TRP A 379 8.28 -16.27 -9.50
CA TRP A 379 9.63 -16.04 -9.98
C TRP A 379 10.21 -14.74 -9.41
N LEU A 380 9.45 -13.64 -9.46
CA LEU A 380 9.88 -12.38 -8.86
C LEU A 380 10.10 -12.54 -7.35
N ARG A 381 9.19 -13.20 -6.65
CA ARG A 381 9.28 -13.43 -5.21
C ARG A 381 10.54 -14.22 -4.83
N ALA A 382 10.94 -15.18 -5.66
CA ALA A 382 12.14 -15.99 -5.47
C ALA A 382 13.44 -15.26 -5.83
N ASN A 383 13.40 -14.30 -6.78
CA ASN A 383 14.61 -13.67 -7.33
C ASN A 383 14.87 -12.25 -6.80
N LEU A 384 13.90 -11.56 -6.19
CA LEU A 384 14.06 -10.20 -5.65
C LEU A 384 15.14 -10.07 -4.56
N SER A 385 15.43 -11.15 -3.82
CA SER A 385 16.47 -11.14 -2.78
C SER A 385 17.84 -11.63 -3.28
N LYS A 386 17.95 -12.06 -4.54
CA LYS A 386 19.19 -12.63 -5.08
C LYS A 386 20.09 -11.53 -5.67
N PRO A 387 21.38 -11.45 -5.28
CA PRO A 387 22.32 -10.45 -5.82
C PRO A 387 22.54 -10.54 -7.33
N ARG A 388 22.27 -11.71 -7.93
CA ARG A 388 22.54 -12.00 -9.35
C ARG A 388 21.44 -11.50 -10.30
N ALA A 389 20.27 -11.13 -9.78
CA ALA A 389 19.18 -10.67 -10.63
C ALA A 389 19.42 -9.22 -11.08
N SER A 390 19.62 -9.01 -12.39
CA SER A 390 19.75 -7.66 -12.95
C SER A 390 18.49 -6.83 -12.71
N ALA A 391 18.66 -5.57 -12.30
CA ALA A 391 17.55 -4.65 -12.08
C ALA A 391 16.67 -4.48 -13.34
N ARG A 392 17.26 -4.55 -14.54
CA ARG A 392 16.50 -4.48 -15.80
C ARG A 392 15.55 -5.68 -15.96
N VAL A 393 16.02 -6.87 -15.59
CA VAL A 393 15.20 -8.09 -15.64
C VAL A 393 14.08 -8.02 -14.60
N LEU A 394 14.38 -7.58 -13.38
CA LEU A 394 13.37 -7.41 -12.34
C LEU A 394 12.28 -6.41 -12.75
N ILE A 395 12.66 -5.27 -13.34
CA ILE A 395 11.71 -4.29 -13.89
C ILE A 395 10.93 -4.88 -15.06
N GLY A 396 11.60 -5.54 -16.01
CA GLY A 396 10.97 -6.14 -17.18
C GLY A 396 9.94 -7.21 -16.82
N VAL A 397 10.28 -8.12 -15.90
CA VAL A 397 9.34 -9.14 -15.41
C VAL A 397 8.23 -8.52 -14.56
N SER A 398 8.52 -7.46 -13.79
CA SER A 398 7.45 -6.73 -13.06
C SER A 398 6.50 -6.01 -14.00
N ALA A 399 7.00 -5.46 -15.11
CA ALA A 399 6.16 -4.84 -16.15
C ALA A 399 5.33 -5.89 -16.89
N ALA A 400 5.92 -7.04 -17.21
CA ALA A 400 5.18 -8.17 -17.77
C ALA A 400 4.09 -8.65 -16.79
N LEU A 401 4.38 -8.76 -15.49
CA LEU A 401 3.40 -9.10 -14.46
C LEU A 401 2.21 -8.14 -14.47
N VAL A 402 2.45 -6.83 -14.58
CA VAL A 402 1.36 -5.83 -14.70
C VAL A 402 0.55 -6.06 -15.97
N GLY A 403 1.22 -6.26 -17.11
CA GLY A 403 0.56 -6.52 -18.38
C GLY A 403 -0.32 -7.76 -18.35
N PHE A 404 0.16 -8.88 -17.80
CA PHE A 404 -0.62 -10.10 -17.64
C PHE A 404 -1.73 -9.97 -16.58
N ALA A 405 -1.49 -9.23 -15.49
CA ALA A 405 -2.51 -8.96 -14.47
C ALA A 405 -3.66 -8.07 -15.02
N ILE A 406 -3.38 -7.14 -15.92
CA ILE A 406 -4.43 -6.38 -16.63
C ILE A 406 -5.07 -7.28 -17.71
N GLY A 407 -4.25 -8.05 -18.42
CA GLY A 407 -4.69 -8.98 -19.45
C GLY A 407 -5.72 -9.99 -18.93
N ARG A 408 -5.52 -10.60 -17.75
CA ARG A 408 -6.51 -11.50 -17.14
C ARG A 408 -7.87 -10.83 -16.95
N VAL A 409 -7.90 -9.55 -16.56
CA VAL A 409 -9.15 -8.80 -16.36
C VAL A 409 -9.82 -8.55 -17.70
N VAL A 410 -9.06 -8.07 -18.69
CA VAL A 410 -9.58 -7.77 -20.03
C VAL A 410 -10.09 -9.02 -20.74
N ILE A 411 -9.33 -10.12 -20.68
CA ILE A 411 -9.73 -11.41 -21.26
C ILE A 411 -10.91 -12.00 -20.49
N GLY A 412 -10.94 -11.85 -19.15
CA GLY A 412 -12.10 -12.21 -18.33
C GLY A 412 -13.37 -11.50 -18.77
N VAL A 413 -13.32 -10.18 -18.99
CA VAL A 413 -14.45 -9.40 -19.52
C VAL A 413 -14.94 -9.93 -20.87
N ALA A 414 -14.00 -10.22 -21.78
CA ALA A 414 -14.30 -10.57 -23.17
C ALA A 414 -14.76 -12.02 -23.36
N MET A 415 -14.22 -12.96 -22.58
CA MET A 415 -14.33 -14.40 -22.84
C MET A 415 -15.07 -15.18 -21.74
N ALA A 416 -15.38 -14.58 -20.59
CA ALA A 416 -16.10 -15.30 -19.53
C ALA A 416 -17.52 -15.64 -19.97
N LEU A 417 -17.86 -16.93 -19.89
CA LEU A 417 -19.18 -17.43 -20.25
C LEU A 417 -20.23 -16.94 -19.22
N ARG A 418 -21.20 -16.14 -19.66
CA ARG A 418 -22.27 -15.61 -18.78
C ARG A 418 -23.53 -16.46 -18.95
N VAL A 419 -23.80 -17.32 -17.97
CA VAL A 419 -25.01 -18.16 -17.93
C VAL A 419 -26.02 -17.51 -17.01
N PHE A 420 -27.11 -16.97 -17.57
CA PHE A 420 -28.24 -16.47 -16.79
C PHE A 420 -29.19 -17.62 -16.46
N TYR A 421 -29.40 -17.90 -15.18
CA TYR A 421 -30.24 -19.02 -14.71
C TYR A 421 -31.74 -18.66 -14.64
N VAL A 422 -32.14 -17.44 -15.01
CA VAL A 422 -33.52 -16.95 -14.98
C VAL A 422 -33.82 -16.18 -16.28
N ASP A 423 -34.94 -16.50 -16.93
CA ASP A 423 -35.45 -15.77 -18.10
C ASP A 423 -35.66 -14.28 -17.77
N GLY A 424 -35.07 -13.39 -18.57
CA GLY A 424 -35.12 -11.94 -18.38
C GLY A 424 -33.93 -11.33 -17.62
N GLY A 425 -33.06 -12.15 -17.04
CA GLY A 425 -31.89 -11.70 -16.27
C GLY A 425 -32.24 -10.96 -14.97
N PRO A 426 -31.31 -10.81 -14.02
CA PRO A 426 -31.55 -9.95 -12.86
C PRO A 426 -31.73 -8.50 -13.34
N GLY A 427 -32.77 -7.83 -12.85
CA GLY A 427 -32.96 -6.40 -13.11
C GLY A 427 -31.73 -5.62 -12.66
N TYR A 428 -30.97 -5.05 -13.60
CA TYR A 428 -29.76 -4.32 -13.29
C TYR A 428 -30.08 -3.12 -12.40
N ASN A 429 -29.44 -3.04 -11.22
CA ASN A 429 -29.55 -1.86 -10.38
C ASN A 429 -29.00 -0.64 -11.13
N PRO A 430 -29.68 0.53 -11.10
CA PRO A 430 -29.22 1.75 -11.76
C PRO A 430 -27.82 2.20 -11.33
N VAL A 431 -27.38 1.82 -10.13
CA VAL A 431 -26.02 2.02 -9.65
C VAL A 431 -25.12 0.94 -10.25
N TYR A 432 -24.09 1.34 -10.98
CA TYR A 432 -23.09 0.42 -11.49
C TYR A 432 -22.34 -0.23 -10.32
N GLY A 433 -22.21 -1.57 -10.38
CA GLY A 433 -21.43 -2.30 -9.39
C GLY A 433 -22.19 -2.77 -8.16
N ASN A 434 -23.17 -3.68 -8.31
CA ASN A 434 -23.51 -4.60 -7.22
C ASN A 434 -24.35 -5.78 -7.71
N THR A 435 -23.67 -6.80 -8.19
CA THR A 435 -23.98 -8.16 -7.78
C THR A 435 -22.99 -8.55 -6.67
N LEU A 436 -23.37 -9.48 -5.78
CA LEU A 436 -22.49 -9.99 -4.73
C LEU A 436 -21.12 -10.42 -5.29
N ALA A 437 -21.13 -11.01 -6.49
CA ALA A 437 -19.95 -11.46 -7.19
C ALA A 437 -18.95 -10.31 -7.48
N GLN A 438 -19.45 -9.12 -7.84
CA GLN A 438 -18.62 -7.93 -8.06
C GLN A 438 -17.90 -7.43 -6.81
N GLN A 439 -18.55 -7.53 -5.64
CA GLN A 439 -17.94 -7.11 -4.38
C GLN A 439 -16.78 -8.02 -4.00
N ILE A 440 -16.83 -9.30 -4.33
CA ILE A 440 -15.90 -10.29 -3.80
C ILE A 440 -14.73 -10.52 -4.76
N THR A 441 -15.01 -10.89 -6.01
CA THR A 441 -13.99 -11.43 -6.92
C THR A 441 -13.53 -10.39 -7.96
N SER A 442 -14.48 -9.68 -8.59
CA SER A 442 -14.17 -8.66 -9.60
C SER A 442 -13.31 -7.51 -9.03
N THR A 443 -13.69 -7.01 -7.84
CA THR A 443 -12.91 -5.96 -7.15
C THR A 443 -11.51 -6.46 -6.81
N PHE A 444 -11.37 -7.71 -6.38
CA PHE A 444 -10.07 -8.26 -5.99
C PHE A 444 -9.14 -8.45 -7.18
N ASP A 445 -9.65 -8.85 -8.35
CA ASP A 445 -8.84 -8.93 -9.57
C ASP A 445 -8.22 -7.57 -9.94
N VAL A 446 -8.99 -6.48 -9.83
CA VAL A 446 -8.46 -5.12 -10.04
C VAL A 446 -7.48 -4.72 -8.93
N VAL A 447 -7.70 -5.17 -7.68
CA VAL A 447 -6.72 -5.00 -6.59
C VAL A 447 -5.39 -5.66 -6.95
N ILE A 448 -5.40 -6.87 -7.53
CA ILE A 448 -4.18 -7.55 -7.98
C ILE A 448 -3.44 -6.74 -9.05
N CYS A 449 -4.14 -6.09 -9.99
CA CYS A 449 -3.52 -5.18 -10.94
C CYS A 449 -2.81 -4.00 -10.23
N GLY A 450 -3.49 -3.35 -9.28
CA GLY A 450 -2.93 -2.23 -8.52
C GLY A 450 -1.71 -2.63 -7.68
N VAL A 451 -1.78 -3.81 -7.05
CA VAL A 451 -0.68 -4.37 -6.27
C VAL A 451 0.50 -4.76 -7.17
N ALA A 452 0.26 -5.33 -8.36
CA ALA A 452 1.29 -5.59 -9.35
C ALA A 452 1.99 -4.29 -9.81
N LEU A 453 1.21 -3.21 -10.00
CA LEU A 453 1.77 -1.89 -10.31
C LEU A 453 2.65 -1.37 -9.17
N CYS A 454 2.24 -1.57 -7.91
CA CYS A 454 3.07 -1.23 -6.74
C CYS A 454 4.40 -2.01 -6.73
N VAL A 455 4.40 -3.28 -7.15
CA VAL A 455 5.64 -4.07 -7.31
C VAL A 455 6.53 -3.45 -8.38
N LEU A 456 5.99 -3.09 -9.55
CA LEU A 456 6.76 -2.42 -10.61
C LEU A 456 7.39 -1.11 -10.11
N LEU A 457 6.60 -0.26 -9.45
CA LEU A 457 7.09 0.99 -8.87
C LEU A 457 8.20 0.74 -7.82
N GLY A 458 8.03 -0.29 -6.98
CA GLY A 458 9.05 -0.73 -6.03
C GLY A 458 10.35 -1.19 -6.71
N ALA A 459 10.25 -2.00 -7.78
CA ALA A 459 11.38 -2.46 -8.55
C ALA A 459 12.16 -1.29 -9.19
N VAL A 460 11.45 -0.30 -9.74
CA VAL A 460 12.04 0.93 -10.27
C VAL A 460 12.70 1.74 -9.16
N ALA A 461 12.07 1.88 -7.99
CA ALA A 461 12.58 2.67 -6.87
C ALA A 461 13.89 2.12 -6.30
N VAL A 462 14.06 0.79 -6.26
CA VAL A 462 15.28 0.11 -5.78
C VAL A 462 16.40 0.09 -6.85
N SER A 463 16.06 0.28 -8.12
CA SER A 463 17.01 0.25 -9.24
C SER A 463 17.93 1.48 -9.34
N PRO A 464 19.05 1.40 -10.10
CA PRO A 464 19.88 2.56 -10.44
C PRO A 464 19.09 3.67 -11.15
N LEU A 465 18.07 3.31 -11.92
CA LEU A 465 17.17 4.25 -12.61
C LEU A 465 16.42 5.13 -11.60
N GLY A 466 15.95 4.53 -10.51
CA GLY A 466 15.34 5.26 -9.39
C GLY A 466 16.33 6.22 -8.72
N ALA A 467 17.62 5.88 -8.66
CA ALA A 467 18.65 6.79 -8.14
C ALA A 467 18.81 8.03 -9.03
N LEU A 468 18.83 7.86 -10.36
CA LEU A 468 18.92 8.96 -11.33
C LEU A 468 17.69 9.89 -11.30
N LEU A 469 16.49 9.32 -11.18
CA LEU A 469 15.25 10.11 -11.08
C LEU A 469 15.21 10.97 -9.81
N ARG A 470 15.89 10.54 -8.74
CA ARG A 470 15.98 11.26 -7.46
C ARG A 470 17.03 12.37 -7.47
N THR A 471 18.21 12.13 -8.05
CA THR A 471 19.27 13.16 -8.12
C THR A 471 18.83 14.38 -8.93
N ARG A 472 17.95 14.19 -9.92
CA ARG A 472 17.37 15.29 -10.72
C ARG A 472 16.36 16.16 -9.95
N ARG A 473 15.80 15.68 -8.83
CA ARG A 473 14.83 16.42 -7.99
C ARG A 473 15.49 17.24 -6.87
N VAL A 474 16.76 16.99 -6.56
CA VAL A 474 17.52 17.83 -5.63
C VAL A 474 18.07 19.01 -6.44
N PRO A 475 17.66 20.27 -6.19
CA PRO A 475 18.30 21.41 -6.83
C PRO A 475 19.79 21.37 -6.50
N PRO A 476 20.69 21.67 -7.45
CA PRO A 476 22.12 21.76 -7.13
C PRO A 476 22.28 22.76 -5.98
N SER A 477 22.68 22.25 -4.82
CA SER A 477 23.06 23.10 -3.71
C SER A 477 24.24 23.91 -4.21
N ALA A 478 24.09 25.24 -4.25
CA ALA A 478 25.14 26.14 -4.69
C ALA A 478 26.45 25.74 -4.00
N SER A 479 27.49 25.52 -4.79
CA SER A 479 28.82 25.17 -4.32
C SER A 479 29.22 26.11 -3.17
N PRO A 480 29.85 25.61 -2.10
CA PRO A 480 30.34 26.48 -1.05
C PRO A 480 31.35 27.45 -1.69
N VAL A 481 31.01 28.73 -1.71
CA VAL A 481 31.95 29.79 -2.05
C VAL A 481 33.04 29.72 -0.99
N THR A 482 34.21 29.27 -1.38
CA THR A 482 35.42 29.34 -0.56
C THR A 482 35.62 30.81 -0.20
N SER A 483 35.33 31.16 1.06
CA SER A 483 35.66 32.49 1.56
C SER A 483 37.17 32.53 1.73
N GLU A 484 37.85 33.10 0.74
CA GLU A 484 39.23 33.54 0.86
C GLU A 484 39.30 34.57 1.99
N VAL A 485 39.97 34.21 3.07
CA VAL A 485 40.35 35.13 4.14
C VAL A 485 41.61 35.86 3.66
N PRO A 486 41.67 37.21 3.68
CA PRO A 486 42.89 37.93 3.30
C PRO A 486 43.98 37.68 4.35
N VAL A 487 45.14 37.22 3.88
CA VAL A 487 46.37 37.10 4.67
C VAL A 487 46.93 38.50 4.92
N HIS A 488 47.00 38.91 6.19
CA HIS A 488 47.87 40.00 6.63
C HIS A 488 49.15 39.43 7.25
N THR A 489 50.29 39.81 6.67
CA THR A 489 51.64 39.47 7.12
C THR A 489 52.23 40.62 7.93
N ALA A 490 52.69 40.37 9.16
CA ALA A 490 53.92 40.96 9.76
C ALA A 490 54.18 40.40 11.19
N ALA A 491 55.47 40.23 11.52
CA ALA A 491 56.12 39.36 12.52
C ALA A 491 56.51 40.11 13.85
N PRO A 492 57.51 39.65 14.66
CA PRO A 492 57.60 38.45 15.53
C PRO A 492 58.01 38.79 17.00
N ALA A 493 58.02 37.81 17.92
CA ALA A 493 59.09 37.53 18.90
C ALA A 493 58.59 36.70 20.11
N GLY A 494 59.36 35.70 20.54
CA GLY A 494 59.29 35.18 21.92
C GLY A 494 59.41 33.68 22.13
N ASN A 495 60.66 33.20 22.14
CA ASN A 495 61.23 32.16 23.02
C ASN A 495 60.85 30.67 22.86
N ALA A 496 61.91 29.90 22.57
CA ALA A 496 62.06 28.44 22.59
C ALA A 496 62.12 27.89 24.06
N PRO A 497 62.17 26.55 24.33
CA PRO A 497 63.24 25.67 23.84
C PRO A 497 62.82 24.29 23.29
N THR A 498 63.76 23.78 22.50
CA THR A 498 63.93 22.53 21.75
C THR A 498 64.09 21.27 22.60
N ILE A 499 63.57 20.13 22.08
CA ILE A 499 64.25 18.81 22.13
C ILE A 499 64.24 18.21 20.71
N PHE A 500 65.37 17.60 20.35
CA PHE A 500 65.83 17.29 18.98
C PHE A 500 65.66 15.81 18.59
N ARG A 501 65.81 15.54 17.27
CA ARG A 501 66.19 14.28 16.57
C ARG A 501 64.99 13.56 15.90
N ALA A 502 65.00 13.11 14.64
CA ALA A 502 65.96 13.08 13.52
C ALA A 502 65.20 13.04 12.18
N ALA A 503 65.92 13.34 11.10
CA ALA A 503 65.48 13.42 9.72
C ALA A 503 65.01 12.09 9.09
N SER A 504 64.06 12.17 8.16
CA SER A 504 64.32 11.81 6.76
C SER A 504 63.24 12.38 5.84
N ALA A 505 63.70 12.94 4.72
CA ALA A 505 62.87 13.50 3.67
C ALA A 505 62.28 12.40 2.78
N ALA A 506 61.00 12.52 2.47
CA ALA A 506 60.43 12.04 1.22
C ALA A 506 59.29 12.99 0.84
N SER A 507 59.51 13.74 -0.23
CA SER A 507 58.53 14.56 -0.91
C SER A 507 57.39 13.70 -1.45
N ASP A 508 56.16 13.92 -0.97
CA ASP A 508 54.97 13.44 -1.66
C ASP A 508 54.82 14.15 -3.01
N PRO A 509 54.59 13.44 -4.13
CA PRO A 509 54.42 14.06 -5.43
C PRO A 509 53.03 14.71 -5.54
N VAL A 510 53.03 15.91 -6.12
CA VAL A 510 51.87 16.69 -6.56
C VAL A 510 50.83 15.79 -7.26
N PRO A 511 49.53 15.91 -6.96
CA PRO A 511 48.51 15.04 -7.55
C PRO A 511 48.42 15.26 -9.08
N GLU A 512 48.81 14.22 -9.82
CA GLU A 512 48.80 14.17 -11.28
C GLU A 512 47.37 14.31 -11.82
N SER A 513 47.18 15.24 -12.77
CA SER A 513 45.87 15.49 -13.39
C SER A 513 45.35 14.24 -14.11
N ALA A 514 44.02 14.09 -14.15
CA ALA A 514 43.37 12.92 -14.77
C ALA A 514 43.78 12.72 -16.25
N ALA A 515 44.17 13.79 -16.93
CA ALA A 515 44.67 13.74 -18.31
C ALA A 515 46.04 13.03 -18.42
N ALA A 516 46.96 13.30 -17.49
CA ALA A 516 48.27 12.63 -17.45
C ALA A 516 48.13 11.13 -17.11
N ARG A 517 47.17 10.80 -16.24
CA ARG A 517 46.84 9.41 -15.89
C ARG A 517 46.25 8.65 -17.07
N ALA A 518 45.38 9.29 -17.86
CA ALA A 518 44.79 8.71 -19.06
C ALA A 518 45.85 8.46 -20.15
N GLN A 519 46.78 9.40 -20.36
CA GLN A 519 47.90 9.21 -21.29
C GLN A 519 48.82 8.07 -20.86
N ARG A 520 49.09 7.94 -19.56
CA ARG A 520 49.93 6.86 -19.03
C ARG A 520 49.29 5.48 -19.21
N VAL A 521 47.98 5.36 -18.96
CA VAL A 521 47.22 4.11 -19.19
C VAL A 521 47.15 3.76 -20.68
N LEU A 522 47.04 4.75 -21.57
CA LEU A 522 47.03 4.53 -23.01
C LEU A 522 48.41 4.05 -23.52
N ALA A 523 49.49 4.63 -23.00
CA ALA A 523 50.85 4.20 -23.31
C ALA A 523 51.11 2.76 -22.83
N ASP A 524 50.71 2.44 -21.60
CA ASP A 524 50.90 1.11 -21.00
C ASP A 524 50.04 0.05 -21.70
N SER A 525 48.83 0.41 -22.14
CA SER A 525 47.97 -0.46 -22.96
C SER A 525 48.58 -0.72 -24.34
N THR A 526 49.15 0.30 -24.97
CA THR A 526 49.78 0.16 -26.30
C THR A 526 51.02 -0.72 -26.24
N GLN A 527 51.80 -0.62 -25.15
CA GLN A 527 52.96 -1.47 -24.90
C GLN A 527 52.56 -2.94 -24.64
N ARG A 528 51.45 -3.18 -23.94
CA ARG A 528 50.93 -4.54 -23.68
C ARG A 528 50.30 -5.20 -24.90
N PHE A 529 49.64 -4.43 -25.78
CA PHE A 529 49.15 -4.95 -27.06
C PHE A 529 50.29 -5.28 -28.03
N GLY A 530 51.39 -4.52 -28.01
CA GLY A 530 52.60 -4.87 -28.75
C GLY A 530 53.33 -6.12 -28.25
N ALA A 531 53.09 -6.52 -26.99
CA ALA A 531 53.71 -7.68 -26.34
C ALA A 531 52.86 -8.98 -26.40
N GLY A 532 51.69 -8.97 -27.06
CA GLY A 532 50.96 -10.19 -27.45
C GLY A 532 50.40 -11.08 -26.34
N THR A 533 50.15 -10.56 -25.13
CA THR A 533 49.59 -11.36 -24.02
C THR A 533 48.11 -11.04 -23.75
N THR A 534 47.21 -11.93 -24.16
CA THR A 534 45.77 -11.90 -23.80
C THR A 534 45.47 -12.72 -22.55
N TYR A 535 44.48 -12.26 -21.78
CA TYR A 535 44.00 -12.86 -20.52
C TYR A 535 43.42 -14.27 -20.70
N THR A 536 44.19 -15.29 -20.34
CA THR A 536 43.69 -16.62 -19.93
C THR A 536 44.29 -16.98 -18.58
N GLY A 537 43.47 -17.07 -17.54
CA GLY A 537 43.88 -17.50 -16.19
C GLY A 537 43.95 -19.03 -16.04
N PRO A 538 44.66 -19.56 -15.02
CA PRO A 538 45.32 -20.87 -15.07
C PRO A 538 44.45 -22.06 -14.64
N GLN A 539 44.65 -23.19 -15.30
CA GLN A 539 44.29 -24.54 -14.82
C GLN A 539 45.31 -25.02 -13.77
N HIS A 540 44.82 -25.53 -12.64
CA HIS A 540 45.56 -26.42 -11.76
C HIS A 540 44.73 -27.68 -11.55
N GLY A 541 45.28 -28.81 -12.01
CA GLY A 541 44.90 -30.15 -11.62
C GLY A 541 46.12 -30.85 -11.04
N ASP A 542 45.88 -31.79 -10.13
CA ASP A 542 46.82 -32.82 -9.70
C ASP A 542 46.03 -34.14 -9.46
N PRO A 543 46.69 -35.32 -9.46
CA PRO A 543 46.12 -36.54 -10.04
C PRO A 543 45.82 -37.70 -9.05
N GLU A 544 44.98 -38.61 -9.56
CA GLU A 544 44.78 -40.06 -9.33
C GLU A 544 45.08 -40.76 -7.99
N THR A 545 44.12 -41.58 -7.53
CA THR A 545 44.32 -43.05 -7.37
C THR A 545 42.97 -43.80 -7.35
N ASN A 546 42.95 -44.96 -8.03
CA ASN A 546 41.85 -45.90 -8.23
C ASN A 546 41.56 -46.78 -6.99
N GLY A 547 40.31 -47.28 -6.87
CA GLY A 547 40.01 -48.40 -5.97
C GLY A 547 38.54 -48.82 -5.79
N SER A 548 38.03 -49.60 -6.75
CA SER A 548 37.09 -50.74 -6.60
C SER A 548 35.67 -50.57 -6.03
N SER A 549 34.75 -51.13 -6.82
CA SER A 549 33.37 -51.55 -6.56
C SER A 549 33.16 -52.45 -5.33
N LYS A 550 32.07 -52.21 -4.60
CA LYS A 550 30.88 -53.09 -4.54
C LYS A 550 29.69 -52.34 -3.97
#